data_AF-A0A7I7YB07-F1
#
_entry.id   AF-A0A7I7YB07-F1
#
_cell.length_a   1.000
_cell.length_b   1.000
_cell.length_c   1.000
_cell.angle_alpha   90.00
_cell.angle_beta   90.00
_cell.angle_gamma   90.00
#
_symmetry.space_group_name_H-M   'P 1'
#
loop_
_entity.id
_entity.type
_entity.pdbx_description
1 polymer ?
#
loop_
_entity_poly.entity_id
_entity_poly.type
_entity_poly.pdbx_seq_one_letter_code
_entity_poly.pdbx_strand_id
1 'polypeptide(L)'
;MRITISEPARAKLEKALAWILIAIIVICVVIVIVNLTKKAPRLPSNPRPDRPTTQSSATTTPSRSGPYYQNCDEAHKDGRWDIPEGDPAYRRELDKNHDGVACESRKPG
;
A
#
# COMPACT_ATOMS: atom_id res chain seq x y z
N MET A 1 39.55 -1.46 34.91
CA MET A 1 39.97 -0.48 33.89
C MET A 1 38.85 0.54 33.73
N ARG A 2 38.93 1.68 34.43
CA ARG A 2 37.91 2.75 34.32
C ARG A 2 38.24 3.58 33.10
N ILE A 3 37.44 3.48 32.04
CA ILE A 3 37.60 4.31 30.85
C ILE A 3 37.10 5.71 31.20
N THR A 4 38.00 6.54 31.71
CA THR A 4 37.76 7.97 31.91
C THR A 4 37.79 8.66 30.55
N ILE A 5 36.66 8.58 29.83
CA ILE A 5 36.45 9.39 28.62
C ILE A 5 36.41 10.84 29.07
N SER A 6 37.30 11.67 28.54
CA SER A 6 37.42 13.09 28.86
C SER A 6 36.08 13.81 28.67
N GLU A 7 35.67 14.57 29.69
CA GLU A 7 34.47 15.40 29.74
C GLU A 7 34.16 16.21 28.45
N PRO A 8 35.15 16.83 27.75
CA PRO A 8 34.88 17.56 26.51
C PRO A 8 34.48 16.67 25.32
N ALA A 9 34.88 15.39 25.31
CA ALA A 9 34.55 14.46 24.22
C ALA A 9 33.10 13.99 24.30
N ARG A 10 32.55 13.83 25.52
CA ARG A 10 31.14 13.45 25.74
C ARG A 10 30.19 14.56 25.33
N ALA A 11 30.49 15.82 25.67
CA ALA A 11 29.68 16.96 25.24
C ALA A 11 29.70 17.17 23.72
N LYS A 12 30.84 16.91 23.06
CA LYS A 12 30.95 16.92 21.59
C LYS A 12 30.23 15.74 20.95
N LEU A 13 30.23 14.57 21.59
CA LEU A 13 29.53 13.37 21.12
C LEU A 13 28.01 13.52 21.25
N GLU A 14 27.51 14.06 22.37
CA GLU A 14 26.09 14.39 22.58
C GLU A 14 25.61 15.42 21.56
N LYS A 15 26.37 16.48 21.34
CA LYS A 15 26.07 17.47 20.30
C LYS A 15 26.12 16.84 18.92
N ALA A 16 27.15 16.06 18.60
CA ALA A 16 27.25 15.38 17.31
C ALA A 16 26.07 14.43 17.08
N LEU A 17 25.66 13.66 18.09
CA LEU A 17 24.50 12.78 18.02
C LEU A 17 23.21 13.60 17.86
N ALA A 18 23.04 14.71 18.58
CA ALA A 18 21.91 15.60 18.42
C ALA A 18 21.85 16.22 17.00
N TRP A 19 22.98 16.70 16.48
CA TRP A 19 23.09 17.23 15.11
C TRP A 19 22.80 16.14 14.06
N ILE A 20 23.28 14.91 14.26
CA ILE A 20 23.01 13.76 13.39
C ILE A 20 21.52 13.39 13.42
N LEU A 21 20.90 13.32 14.61
CA LEU A 21 19.47 13.02 14.76
C LEU A 21 18.61 14.11 14.11
N ILE A 22 18.95 15.39 14.30
CA ILE A 22 18.26 16.51 13.65
C ILE A 22 18.38 16.39 12.12
N ALA A 23 19.58 16.10 11.59
CA ALA A 23 19.79 15.90 10.17
C ALA A 23 18.95 14.73 9.62
N ILE A 24 18.90 13.60 10.32
CA ILE A 24 18.08 12.44 9.94
C ILE A 24 16.59 12.80 9.92
N ILE A 25 16.09 13.49 10.96
CA ILE A 25 14.68 13.91 11.04
C ILE A 25 14.33 14.85 9.90
N VAL A 26 15.18 15.84 9.60
CA VAL A 26 14.97 16.77 8.47
C VAL A 26 14.94 16.01 7.14
N ILE A 27 15.85 15.07 6.92
CA ILE A 27 15.88 14.23 5.72
C ILE A 27 14.59 13.40 5.60
N CYS A 28 14.15 12.74 6.67
CA CYS A 28 12.91 11.97 6.69
C CYS A 28 11.68 12.85 6.39
N VAL A 29 11.59 14.03 6.99
CA VAL A 29 10.48 14.98 6.75
C VAL A 29 10.45 15.42 5.29
N VAL A 30 11.60 15.77 4.70
CA VAL A 30 11.70 16.15 3.28
C VAL A 30 11.26 14.99 2.37
N ILE A 31 11.70 13.76 2.64
CA ILE A 31 11.27 12.57 1.87
C ILE A 31 9.75 12.39 1.94
N VAL A 32 9.16 12.52 3.13
CA VAL A 32 7.70 12.43 3.31
C VAL A 32 6.97 13.53 2.56
N ILE A 33 7.41 14.79 2.68
CA ILE A 33 6.81 15.93 1.98
C ILE A 33 6.87 15.72 0.46
N VAL A 34 8.02 15.32 -0.09
CA VAL A 34 8.16 15.06 -1.54
C VAL A 34 7.23 13.93 -2.00
N ASN A 35 7.08 12.88 -1.20
CA ASN A 35 6.14 11.79 -1.50
C ASN A 35 4.68 12.22 -1.42
N LEU A 36 4.35 13.19 -0.54
CA LEU A 36 3.02 13.77 -0.42
C LEU A 36 2.72 14.75 -1.58
N THR A 37 3.65 15.63 -1.95
CA THR A 37 3.45 16.58 -3.06
C THR A 37 3.40 15.93 -4.44
N LYS A 38 3.93 14.70 -4.58
CA LYS A 38 3.77 13.88 -5.79
C LYS A 38 2.36 13.30 -5.96
N LYS A 39 1.52 13.31 -4.91
CA LYS A 39 0.10 12.96 -5.02
C LYS A 39 -0.69 14.24 -5.24
N ALA A 40 -0.83 14.65 -6.50
CA ALA A 40 -1.77 15.70 -6.86
C ALA A 40 -3.18 15.32 -6.36
N PRO A 41 -3.90 16.21 -5.67
CA PRO A 41 -5.31 15.99 -5.37
C PRO A 41 -6.07 16.04 -6.70
N ARG A 42 -6.51 14.89 -7.22
CA ARG A 42 -7.50 14.89 -8.30
C ARG A 42 -8.85 15.25 -7.69
N LEU A 43 -9.30 16.48 -7.87
CA LEU A 43 -10.69 16.84 -7.61
C LEU A 43 -11.60 16.03 -8.54
N PRO A 44 -12.68 15.41 -8.03
CA PRO A 44 -13.64 14.71 -8.87
C PRO A 44 -14.57 15.73 -9.55
N SER A 45 -14.39 15.96 -10.85
CA SER A 45 -15.40 16.65 -11.68
C SER A 45 -16.36 15.61 -12.24
N ASN A 46 -17.56 15.55 -11.65
CA ASN A 46 -18.65 14.66 -12.03
C ASN A 46 -19.52 15.28 -13.14
N PRO A 47 -19.78 14.54 -14.24
CA PRO A 47 -21.04 14.68 -14.96
C PRO A 47 -21.75 13.32 -15.17
N ARG A 48 -22.87 13.19 -14.45
CA ARG A 48 -24.20 12.66 -14.80
C ARG A 48 -24.36 11.18 -15.20
N PRO A 49 -25.44 10.51 -14.72
CA PRO A 49 -25.68 9.09 -14.93
C PRO A 49 -26.47 8.82 -16.21
N ASP A 50 -26.02 7.84 -17.02
CA ASP A 50 -26.91 6.95 -17.77
C ASP A 50 -26.15 5.73 -18.33
N ARG A 51 -26.80 4.56 -18.18
CA ARG A 51 -26.53 3.21 -18.74
C ARG A 51 -25.79 2.19 -17.83
N PRO A 52 -26.40 1.01 -17.58
CA PRO A 52 -25.72 -0.10 -16.91
C PRO A 52 -24.80 -0.78 -17.93
N THR A 53 -23.55 -0.34 -17.96
CA THR A 53 -22.46 -1.12 -18.53
C THR A 53 -21.53 -1.45 -17.38
N THR A 54 -21.38 -2.75 -17.15
CA THR A 54 -20.34 -3.39 -16.37
C THR A 54 -18.98 -2.80 -16.74
N GLN A 55 -18.50 -1.81 -15.98
CA GLN A 55 -17.10 -1.40 -15.91
C GLN A 55 -16.88 -0.29 -14.88
N SER A 56 -15.88 -0.54 -14.04
CA SER A 56 -15.10 0.45 -13.28
C SER A 56 -15.71 1.03 -12.01
N SER A 57 -15.22 0.51 -10.89
CA SER A 57 -14.74 1.36 -9.81
C SER A 57 -13.33 0.92 -9.46
N ALA A 58 -12.38 1.17 -10.36
CA ALA A 58 -10.96 1.23 -9.99
C ALA A 58 -10.74 2.52 -9.16
N THR A 59 -11.24 2.50 -7.92
CA THR A 59 -10.86 3.47 -6.90
C THR A 59 -9.62 2.91 -6.21
N THR A 60 -8.44 3.26 -6.70
CA THR A 60 -7.20 3.01 -5.95
C THR A 60 -7.16 3.96 -4.75
N THR A 61 -7.68 3.51 -3.61
CA THR A 61 -7.53 4.13 -2.29
C THR A 61 -7.69 3.04 -1.23
N PRO A 62 -6.95 3.10 -0.12
CA PRO A 62 -5.54 2.71 0.04
C PRO A 62 -5.35 1.23 -0.32
N SER A 63 -4.24 0.59 0.06
CA SER A 63 -4.23 -0.87 0.25
C SER A 63 -5.27 -1.20 1.33
N ARG A 64 -6.57 -1.22 0.96
CA ARG A 64 -7.59 -1.86 1.75
C ARG A 64 -7.25 -3.32 1.56
N SER A 65 -6.55 -3.87 2.54
CA SER A 65 -6.30 -5.30 2.65
C SER A 65 -7.68 -5.93 2.49
N GLY A 66 -7.99 -6.46 1.30
CA GLY A 66 -9.20 -7.24 1.12
C GLY A 66 -9.12 -8.44 2.04
N PRO A 67 -10.25 -9.13 2.25
CA PRO A 67 -10.20 -10.44 2.88
C PRO A 67 -9.11 -11.26 2.20
N TYR A 68 -8.18 -11.74 3.02
CA TYR A 68 -7.05 -12.52 2.55
C TYR A 68 -7.49 -13.97 2.48
N TYR A 69 -7.62 -14.46 1.25
CA TYR A 69 -7.95 -15.85 0.99
C TYR A 69 -6.67 -16.63 0.73
N GLN A 70 -6.45 -17.70 1.49
CA GLN A 70 -5.32 -18.61 1.22
C GLN A 70 -5.53 -19.41 -0.06
N ASN A 71 -6.78 -19.67 -0.42
CA ASN A 71 -7.17 -20.42 -1.61
C ASN A 71 -8.58 -20.01 -2.06
N CYS A 72 -8.95 -20.43 -3.26
CA CYS A 72 -10.27 -20.13 -3.80
C CYS A 72 -11.42 -20.82 -3.05
N ASP A 73 -11.19 -21.93 -2.35
CA ASP A 73 -12.24 -22.57 -1.55
C ASP A 73 -12.68 -21.67 -0.39
N GLU A 74 -11.76 -20.91 0.20
CA GLU A 74 -12.05 -19.90 1.23
C GLU A 74 -12.83 -18.72 0.64
N ALA A 75 -12.41 -18.23 -0.52
CA ALA A 75 -13.14 -17.18 -1.25
C ALA A 75 -14.57 -17.63 -1.60
N HIS A 76 -14.74 -18.86 -2.07
CA HIS A 76 -16.04 -19.43 -2.45
C HIS A 76 -16.96 -19.64 -1.24
N LYS A 77 -16.43 -20.01 -0.07
CA LYS A 77 -17.18 -20.08 1.19
C LYS A 77 -17.76 -18.73 1.60
N ASP A 78 -17.02 -17.66 1.33
CA ASP A 78 -17.47 -16.27 1.51
C ASP A 78 -18.39 -15.79 0.37
N GLY A 79 -18.72 -16.65 -0.59
CA GLY A 79 -19.52 -16.30 -1.76
C GLY A 79 -18.80 -15.39 -2.74
N ARG A 80 -17.46 -15.33 -2.68
CA ARG A 80 -16.62 -14.53 -3.56
C ARG A 80 -16.12 -15.37 -4.72
N TRP A 81 -16.57 -15.02 -5.92
CA TRP A 81 -16.22 -15.66 -7.19
C TRP A 81 -15.80 -14.58 -8.19
N ASP A 82 -15.05 -14.98 -9.22
CA ASP A 82 -14.66 -14.11 -10.34
C ASP A 82 -14.02 -12.80 -9.87
N ILE A 83 -12.92 -12.91 -9.12
CA ILE A 83 -12.22 -11.80 -8.47
C ILE A 83 -11.28 -11.13 -9.50
N PRO A 84 -11.56 -9.91 -10.00
CA PRO A 84 -10.72 -9.26 -11.01
C PRO A 84 -9.45 -8.63 -10.41
N GLU A 85 -8.41 -8.40 -11.22
CA GLU A 85 -7.12 -7.78 -10.80
C GLU A 85 -7.24 -6.44 -10.03
N GLY A 86 -8.37 -5.76 -10.13
CA GLY A 86 -8.68 -4.54 -9.38
C GLY A 86 -9.40 -4.73 -8.03
N ASP A 87 -9.82 -5.95 -7.69
CA ASP A 87 -10.48 -6.24 -6.42
C ASP A 87 -9.44 -6.42 -5.30
N PRO A 88 -9.68 -5.89 -4.08
CA PRO A 88 -8.74 -6.02 -2.97
C PRO A 88 -8.49 -7.47 -2.50
N ALA A 89 -9.36 -8.42 -2.86
CA ALA A 89 -9.17 -9.85 -2.65
C ALA A 89 -8.36 -10.52 -3.78
N TYR A 90 -8.03 -9.80 -4.87
CA TYR A 90 -7.23 -10.35 -5.96
C TYR A 90 -5.81 -10.64 -5.53
N ARG A 91 -5.36 -11.82 -5.93
CA ARG A 91 -4.01 -12.33 -5.72
C ARG A 91 -3.62 -13.09 -6.97
N ARG A 92 -2.42 -12.83 -7.51
CA ARG A 92 -1.92 -13.60 -8.66
C ARG A 92 -1.81 -15.07 -8.33
N GLU A 93 -1.56 -15.41 -7.06
CA GLU A 93 -1.47 -16.78 -6.57
C GLU A 93 -2.82 -17.53 -6.61
N LEU A 94 -3.94 -16.80 -6.61
CA LEU A 94 -5.30 -17.36 -6.73
C LEU A 94 -5.78 -17.47 -8.19
N ASP A 95 -5.06 -16.83 -9.12
CA ASP A 95 -5.31 -16.80 -10.55
C ASP A 95 -4.39 -17.84 -11.24
N LYS A 96 -4.90 -19.07 -11.43
CA LYS A 96 -4.08 -20.19 -11.93
C LYS A 96 -3.65 -19.98 -13.39
N ASN A 97 -4.52 -19.39 -14.19
CA ASN A 97 -4.35 -19.11 -15.62
C ASN A 97 -3.71 -17.74 -15.90
N HIS A 98 -3.62 -16.87 -14.90
CA HIS A 98 -3.08 -15.51 -15.02
C HIS A 98 -3.81 -14.67 -16.06
N ASP A 99 -5.13 -14.86 -16.17
CA ASP A 99 -5.96 -14.14 -17.13
C ASP A 99 -6.52 -12.82 -16.55
N GLY A 100 -6.21 -12.53 -15.28
CA GLY A 100 -6.66 -11.34 -14.57
C GLY A 100 -7.94 -11.56 -13.77
N VAL A 101 -8.43 -12.80 -13.66
CA VAL A 101 -9.60 -13.18 -12.86
C VAL A 101 -9.26 -14.37 -11.95
N ALA A 102 -9.09 -14.10 -10.66
CA ALA A 102 -8.88 -15.12 -9.65
C ALA A 102 -10.18 -15.82 -9.22
N CYS A 103 -10.07 -17.09 -8.81
CA CYS A 103 -11.17 -17.86 -8.23
C CYS A 103 -12.44 -17.90 -9.09
N GLU A 104 -12.26 -18.06 -10.39
CA GLU A 104 -13.32 -18.15 -11.38
C GLU A 104 -14.37 -19.21 -11.00
N SER A 105 -15.65 -18.84 -11.16
CA SER A 105 -16.76 -19.78 -11.06
C SER A 105 -16.77 -20.58 -12.34
N ARG A 106 -16.14 -21.78 -12.33
CA ARG A 106 -15.95 -22.67 -13.50
C ARG A 106 -16.95 -22.32 -14.59
N LYS A 107 -16.55 -21.59 -15.63
CA LYS A 107 -17.42 -21.48 -16.80
C LYS A 107 -17.40 -22.87 -17.45
N PRO A 108 -18.51 -23.61 -17.50
CA PRO A 108 -18.60 -24.66 -18.49
C PRO A 108 -18.52 -23.95 -19.84
N GLY A 109 -17.41 -24.16 -20.55
CA GLY A 109 -17.34 -23.90 -21.99
C GLY A 109 -18.20 -24.90 -22.73
#